data_AF-A0A2K6F2Q2-F1
#
_entry.id   AF-A0A2K6F2Q2-F1
#
_cell.length_a   1.000
_cell.length_b   1.000
_cell.length_c   1.000
_cell.angle_alpha   90.00
_cell.angle_beta   90.00
_cell.angle_gamma   90.00
#
_symmetry.space_group_name_H-M   'P 1'
#
loop_
_entity.id
_entity.type
_entity.pdbx_description
1 polymer ?
#
loop_
_entity_poly.entity_id
_entity_poly.type
_entity_poly.pdbx_seq_one_letter_code
_entity_poly.pdbx_strand_id
1 'polypeptide(L)'
;MGDRFRERTERLLADYLEYCTREPGAPGLPPSSLEAAAMRFAATKIRRKHASFFSAYVGYPGNRVYLLERMAEAVLCDSLSWGRVVMLVTFAGTLLERGPPVTAWWKKWGLQPQPKEGDPEVARDRQRLVALLCARLAGQHRAWLQAQGGWDGFCDLFRKPLPLAVWRRLLVQVLLSCFLATTVIYFWTRLL
;
A
#
# COMPACT_ATOMS: atom_id res chain seq x y z
N MET A 1 12.54 -25.50 -13.76
CA MET A 1 11.92 -25.09 -12.48
C MET A 1 11.93 -23.57 -12.43
N GLY A 2 10.76 -22.93 -12.42
CA GLY A 2 10.64 -21.47 -12.39
C GLY A 2 11.14 -20.87 -11.07
N ASP A 3 11.56 -19.62 -11.13
CA ASP A 3 12.05 -18.88 -9.97
C ASP A 3 10.88 -18.46 -9.07
N ARG A 4 10.53 -19.35 -8.12
CA ARG A 4 9.38 -19.19 -7.22
C ARG A 4 9.37 -17.85 -6.47
N PHE A 5 10.52 -17.33 -6.07
CA PHE A 5 10.58 -16.04 -5.35
C PHE A 5 10.25 -14.88 -6.27
N ARG A 6 10.75 -14.93 -7.51
CA ARG A 6 10.46 -13.91 -8.54
C ARG A 6 8.98 -13.94 -8.93
N GLU A 7 8.42 -15.12 -9.20
CA GLU A 7 6.99 -15.28 -9.51
C GLU A 7 6.09 -14.77 -8.37
N ARG A 8 6.45 -15.09 -7.11
CA ARG A 8 5.74 -14.57 -5.93
C ARG A 8 5.82 -13.05 -5.84
N THR A 9 7.00 -12.48 -6.09
CA THR A 9 7.22 -11.03 -6.09
C THR A 9 6.40 -10.34 -7.18
N GLU A 10 6.41 -10.88 -8.40
CA GLU A 10 5.64 -10.37 -9.52
C GLU A 10 4.13 -10.38 -9.24
N ARG A 11 3.61 -11.49 -8.69
CA ARG A 11 2.20 -11.60 -8.31
C ARG A 11 1.79 -10.58 -7.24
N LEU A 12 2.63 -10.39 -6.22
CA LEU A 12 2.40 -9.37 -5.19
C LEU A 12 2.34 -7.96 -5.78
N LEU A 13 3.30 -7.62 -6.64
CA LEU A 13 3.38 -6.30 -7.26
C LEU A 13 2.19 -6.06 -8.21
N ALA A 14 1.82 -7.07 -9.00
CA ALA A 14 0.66 -7.00 -9.88
C ALA A 14 -0.63 -6.78 -9.09
N ASP A 15 -0.85 -7.54 -8.01
CA ASP A 15 -2.01 -7.39 -7.12
C ASP A 15 -2.11 -5.96 -6.55
N TYR A 16 -1.01 -5.46 -6.00
CA TYR A 16 -1.01 -4.14 -5.38
C TYR A 16 -1.21 -3.01 -6.39
N LEU A 17 -0.54 -3.07 -7.55
CA LEU A 17 -0.67 -2.03 -8.57
C LEU A 17 -2.03 -2.08 -9.27
N GLU A 18 -2.62 -3.26 -9.43
CA GLU A 18 -4.02 -3.40 -9.87
C GLU A 18 -4.98 -2.74 -8.87
N TYR A 19 -4.79 -3.02 -7.58
CA TYR A 19 -5.55 -2.38 -6.51
C TYR A 19 -5.45 -0.84 -6.56
N CYS A 20 -4.31 -0.27 -6.95
CA CYS A 20 -4.12 1.18 -7.09
C CYS A 20 -4.81 1.77 -8.33
N THR A 21 -5.02 1.00 -9.39
CA THR A 21 -5.70 1.48 -10.61
C THR A 21 -7.22 1.58 -10.51
N ARG A 22 -7.80 1.09 -9.41
CA ARG A 22 -9.26 1.11 -9.18
C ARG A 22 -9.81 2.52 -9.09
N GLU A 23 -11.09 2.66 -9.42
CA GLU A 23 -11.76 3.95 -9.24
C GLU A 23 -11.89 4.32 -7.75
N PRO A 24 -11.72 5.60 -7.39
CA PRO A 24 -12.04 6.08 -6.07
C PRO A 24 -13.51 5.78 -5.72
N GLY A 25 -13.74 4.94 -4.71
CA GLY A 25 -15.09 4.55 -4.27
C GLY A 25 -15.58 3.19 -4.80
N ALA A 26 -14.88 2.57 -5.77
CA ALA A 26 -15.20 1.20 -6.18
C ALA A 26 -14.93 0.19 -5.04
N PRO A 27 -15.75 -0.87 -4.92
CA PRO A 27 -15.53 -1.92 -3.93
C PRO A 27 -14.12 -2.50 -4.09
N GLY A 28 -13.40 -2.62 -2.98
CA GLY A 28 -12.01 -3.08 -2.99
C GLY A 28 -11.94 -4.56 -3.41
N LEU A 29 -11.12 -4.87 -4.41
CA LEU A 29 -10.72 -6.25 -4.71
C LEU A 29 -10.13 -6.87 -3.44
N PRO A 30 -10.48 -8.10 -3.05
CA PRO A 30 -9.80 -8.77 -1.94
C PRO A 30 -8.32 -8.97 -2.28
N PRO A 31 -7.40 -8.92 -1.30
CA PRO A 31 -6.00 -9.26 -1.53
C PRO A 31 -5.87 -10.74 -1.89
N SER A 32 -5.08 -11.04 -2.93
CA SER A 32 -4.85 -12.42 -3.40
C SER A 32 -3.99 -13.28 -2.44
N SER A 33 -3.31 -12.64 -1.48
CA SER A 33 -2.35 -13.29 -0.58
C SER A 33 -2.15 -12.49 0.71
N LEU A 34 -1.46 -13.09 1.68
CA LEU A 34 -1.10 -12.43 2.94
C LEU A 34 -0.16 -11.26 2.72
N GLU A 35 0.84 -11.42 1.85
CA GLU A 35 1.76 -10.34 1.49
C GLU A 35 1.05 -9.17 0.81
N ALA A 36 0.04 -9.43 -0.03
CA ALA A 36 -0.77 -8.39 -0.65
C ALA A 36 -1.57 -7.59 0.41
N ALA A 37 -2.18 -8.28 1.37
CA ALA A 37 -2.89 -7.64 2.48
C ALA A 37 -1.93 -6.77 3.33
N ALA A 38 -0.75 -7.30 3.67
CA ALA A 38 0.28 -6.59 4.41
C ALA A 38 0.81 -5.37 3.63
N MET A 39 1.02 -5.50 2.32
CA MET A 39 1.48 -4.43 1.45
C MET A 39 0.47 -3.28 1.38
N ARG A 40 -0.82 -3.58 1.19
CA ARG A 40 -1.89 -2.57 1.17
C ARG A 40 -2.00 -1.84 2.52
N PHE A 41 -1.87 -2.56 3.63
CA PHE A 41 -1.83 -1.98 4.97
C PHE A 41 -0.62 -1.07 5.20
N ALA A 42 0.58 -1.56 4.85
CA ALA A 42 1.83 -0.82 4.98
C ALA A 42 1.83 0.45 4.11
N ALA A 43 1.35 0.33 2.87
CA ALA A 43 1.17 1.46 1.96
C ALA A 43 0.24 2.51 2.55
N THR A 44 -0.90 2.10 3.12
CA THR A 44 -1.83 3.04 3.76
C THR A 44 -1.16 3.83 4.88
N LYS A 45 -0.33 3.18 5.70
CA LYS A 45 0.45 3.85 6.76
C LYS A 45 1.47 4.84 6.19
N ILE A 46 2.24 4.44 5.19
CA ILE A 46 3.25 5.30 4.56
C ILE A 46 2.60 6.48 3.84
N ARG A 47 1.49 6.25 3.12
CA ARG A 47 0.72 7.31 2.45
C ARG A 47 0.22 8.34 3.44
N ARG A 48 -0.35 7.91 4.57
CA ARG A 48 -0.81 8.83 5.63
C ARG A 48 0.35 9.67 6.20
N LYS A 49 1.49 9.03 6.47
CA LYS A 49 2.67 9.70 7.02
C LYS A 49 3.26 10.75 6.06
N HIS A 50 3.21 10.52 4.76
CA HIS A 50 3.78 11.39 3.73
C HIS A 50 2.71 11.88 2.74
N ALA A 51 1.52 12.23 3.24
CA ALA A 51 0.35 12.51 2.41
C ALA A 51 0.60 13.58 1.36
N SER A 52 1.24 14.69 1.74
CA SER A 52 1.55 15.80 0.82
C SER A 52 2.50 15.41 -0.30
N PHE A 53 3.43 14.49 -0.04
CA PHE A 53 4.33 13.98 -1.06
C PHE A 53 3.55 13.14 -2.07
N PHE A 54 2.80 12.13 -1.61
CA PHE A 54 2.07 11.24 -2.52
C PHE A 54 0.96 11.96 -3.28
N SER A 55 0.21 12.87 -2.66
CA SER A 55 -0.86 13.62 -3.33
C SER A 55 -0.36 14.45 -4.51
N ALA A 56 0.89 14.93 -4.47
CA ALA A 56 1.49 15.68 -5.57
C ALA A 56 1.65 14.84 -6.86
N TYR A 57 1.77 13.51 -6.74
CA TYR A 57 2.00 12.60 -7.87
C TYR A 57 0.76 11.83 -8.32
N VAL A 58 -0.39 12.03 -7.67
CA VAL A 58 -1.66 11.46 -8.13
C VAL A 58 -2.01 12.09 -9.49
N GLY A 59 -2.38 11.26 -10.47
CA GLY A 59 -2.66 11.70 -11.83
C GLY A 59 -1.43 12.26 -12.56
N TYR A 60 -0.23 11.78 -12.21
CA TYR A 60 1.02 12.22 -12.86
C TYR A 60 0.97 12.01 -14.39
N PRO A 61 1.15 13.09 -15.19
CA PRO A 61 1.00 13.07 -16.64
C PRO A 61 2.29 12.71 -17.40
N GLY A 62 3.44 12.65 -16.72
CA GLY A 62 4.73 12.36 -17.36
C GLY A 62 5.03 10.87 -17.47
N ASN A 63 6.26 10.55 -17.90
CA ASN A 63 6.72 9.17 -18.02
C ASN A 63 6.88 8.51 -16.64
N ARG A 64 5.88 7.69 -16.27
CA ARG A 64 5.80 7.01 -14.96
C ARG A 64 6.93 6.01 -14.75
N VAL A 65 7.33 5.31 -15.81
CA VAL A 65 8.41 4.29 -15.77
C VAL A 65 9.74 4.95 -15.47
N TYR A 66 10.07 6.01 -16.22
CA TYR A 66 11.29 6.78 -16.00
C TYR A 66 11.36 7.36 -14.58
N LEU A 67 10.27 7.97 -14.12
CA LEU A 67 10.22 8.55 -12.78
C LEU A 67 10.39 7.47 -11.69
N LEU A 68 9.74 6.31 -11.83
CA LEU A 68 9.91 5.20 -10.90
C LEU A 68 11.34 4.67 -10.90
N GLU A 69 12.00 4.60 -12.06
CA GLU A 69 13.38 4.17 -12.17
C GLU A 69 14.33 5.09 -11.39
N ARG A 70 14.19 6.41 -11.57
CA ARG A 70 14.97 7.41 -10.82
C ARG A 70 14.72 7.30 -9.33
N MET A 71 13.47 7.12 -8.91
CA MET A 71 13.11 6.94 -7.50
C MET A 71 13.68 5.63 -6.92
N ALA A 72 13.67 4.55 -7.70
CA ALA A 72 14.24 3.26 -7.27
C ALA A 72 15.74 3.39 -7.01
N GLU A 73 16.47 4.08 -7.88
CA GLU A 73 17.90 4.34 -7.66
C GLU A 73 18.13 5.18 -6.41
N ALA A 74 17.42 6.28 -6.23
CA ALA A 74 17.59 7.15 -5.05
C ALA A 74 17.22 6.43 -3.73
N VAL A 75 16.16 5.63 -3.73
CA VAL A 75 15.63 5.00 -2.51
C VAL A 75 16.39 3.73 -2.14
N LEU A 76 16.89 2.96 -3.11
CA LEU A 76 17.49 1.65 -2.87
C LEU A 76 19.03 1.65 -2.84
N CYS A 77 19.70 2.78 -3.15
CA CYS A 77 21.17 2.85 -3.23
C CYS A 77 21.90 2.61 -1.88
N ASP A 78 21.54 3.33 -0.81
CA ASP A 78 22.39 3.36 0.40
C ASP A 78 22.15 2.19 1.37
N SER A 79 20.90 2.06 1.84
CA SER A 79 20.53 1.07 2.85
C SER A 79 19.12 0.57 2.57
N LEU A 80 19.00 -0.73 2.35
CA LEU A 80 17.72 -1.33 2.06
C LEU A 80 16.95 -1.58 3.37
N SER A 81 15.67 -1.23 3.37
CA SER A 81 14.75 -1.53 4.47
C SER A 81 13.37 -1.83 3.94
N TRP A 82 12.57 -2.58 4.69
CA TRP A 82 11.20 -2.86 4.31
C TRP A 82 10.37 -1.57 4.14
N GLY A 83 10.66 -0.53 4.93
CA GLY A 83 10.03 0.79 4.77
C GLY A 83 10.33 1.43 3.41
N ARG A 84 11.57 1.34 2.92
CA ARG A 84 11.98 1.84 1.61
C ARG A 84 11.37 1.02 0.47
N VAL A 85 11.29 -0.31 0.61
CA VAL A 85 10.57 -1.18 -0.33
C VAL A 85 9.10 -0.78 -0.42
N VAL A 86 8.42 -0.65 0.73
CA VAL A 86 7.01 -0.24 0.76
C VAL A 86 6.84 1.16 0.17
N MET A 87 7.73 2.11 0.48
CA MET A 87 7.67 3.46 -0.06
C MET A 87 7.76 3.46 -1.59
N LEU A 88 8.70 2.72 -2.17
CA LEU A 88 8.88 2.63 -3.62
C LEU A 88 7.66 2.00 -4.31
N VAL A 89 7.15 0.88 -3.77
CA VAL A 89 5.97 0.21 -4.33
C VAL A 89 4.73 1.08 -4.18
N THR A 90 4.57 1.78 -3.05
CA THR A 90 3.49 2.75 -2.82
C THR A 90 3.56 3.92 -3.80
N PHE A 91 4.76 4.40 -4.10
CA PHE A 91 4.98 5.45 -5.09
C PHE A 91 4.59 4.99 -6.48
N ALA A 92 4.98 3.78 -6.89
CA ALA A 92 4.53 3.20 -8.16
C ALA A 92 3.00 3.10 -8.26
N GLY A 93 2.33 2.69 -7.18
CA GLY A 93 0.87 2.67 -7.09
C GLY A 93 0.26 4.07 -7.26
N THR A 94 0.86 5.07 -6.61
CA THR A 94 0.42 6.48 -6.69
C THR A 94 0.51 7.03 -8.11
N LEU A 95 1.54 6.66 -8.88
CA LEU A 95 1.67 7.07 -10.28
C LEU A 95 0.56 6.50 -11.19
N LEU A 96 -0.04 5.37 -10.79
CA LEU A 96 -1.15 4.75 -11.50
C LEU A 96 -2.53 5.18 -10.98
N GLU A 97 -2.59 5.86 -9.83
CA GLU A 97 -3.85 6.30 -9.25
C GLU A 97 -4.50 7.39 -10.10
N ARG A 98 -5.80 7.17 -10.38
CA ARG A 98 -6.66 8.17 -10.99
C ARG A 98 -7.05 9.20 -9.94
N GLY A 99 -6.96 10.47 -10.29
CA GLY A 99 -7.50 11.55 -9.48
C GLY A 99 -7.60 12.82 -10.32
N PRO A 100 -8.45 13.80 -9.91
CA PRO A 100 -8.38 15.12 -10.50
C PRO A 100 -6.92 15.57 -10.38
N PRO A 101 -6.27 15.91 -11.50
CA PRO A 101 -4.91 16.40 -11.45
C PRO A 101 -4.89 17.56 -10.46
N VAL A 102 -3.81 17.73 -9.72
CA VAL A 102 -3.53 19.03 -9.11
C VAL A 102 -3.29 19.98 -10.30
N THR A 103 -4.37 20.48 -10.90
CA THR A 103 -4.44 20.94 -12.29
C THR A 103 -3.71 22.26 -12.50
N ALA A 104 -3.50 23.03 -11.43
CA ALA A 104 -2.92 24.36 -11.52
C ALA A 104 -1.40 24.34 -11.80
N TRP A 105 -0.63 23.48 -11.14
CA TRP A 105 0.83 23.47 -11.32
C TRP A 105 1.30 22.68 -12.55
N TRP A 106 0.68 21.53 -12.88
CA TRP A 106 1.08 20.74 -14.04
C TRP A 106 0.81 21.44 -15.38
N LYS A 107 -0.30 22.19 -15.48
CA LYS A 107 -0.58 23.03 -16.65
C LYS A 107 0.49 24.10 -16.87
N LYS A 108 1.08 24.65 -15.80
CA LYS A 108 2.18 25.63 -15.88
C LYS A 108 3.44 25.04 -16.51
N TRP A 109 3.62 23.72 -16.43
CA TRP A 109 4.73 22.98 -17.05
C TRP A 109 4.37 22.37 -18.41
N GLY A 110 3.23 22.73 -19.00
CA GLY A 110 2.80 22.24 -20.32
C GLY A 110 2.33 20.78 -20.34
N LEU A 111 2.12 20.16 -19.17
CA LEU A 111 1.69 18.78 -19.06
C LEU A 111 0.16 18.71 -19.01
N GLN A 112 -0.45 18.14 -20.06
CA GLN A 112 -1.89 17.91 -20.09
C GLN A 112 -2.25 16.60 -19.38
N PRO A 113 -3.29 16.61 -18.53
CA PRO A 113 -3.76 15.39 -17.89
C PRO A 113 -4.75 14.65 -18.77
N GLN A 114 -4.44 13.41 -19.18
CA GLN A 114 -5.45 12.37 -19.41
C GLN A 114 -4.88 11.01 -19.02
N PRO A 115 -5.64 10.24 -18.24
CA PRO A 115 -6.08 8.96 -18.77
C PRO A 115 -7.60 8.82 -18.65
N LYS A 116 -8.24 8.35 -19.71
CA LYS A 116 -9.64 7.87 -19.67
C LYS A 116 -9.68 6.44 -19.15
N GLU A 117 -10.86 6.00 -18.73
CA GLU A 117 -11.07 4.62 -18.31
C GLU A 117 -10.75 3.63 -19.44
N GLY A 118 -10.08 2.52 -19.12
CA GLY A 118 -9.65 1.53 -20.12
C GLY A 118 -8.48 1.98 -21.00
N ASP A 119 -7.79 3.06 -20.64
CA ASP A 119 -6.64 3.53 -21.40
C ASP A 119 -5.56 2.43 -21.46
N PRO A 120 -5.25 1.91 -22.67
CA PRO A 120 -4.24 0.88 -22.85
C PRO A 120 -2.86 1.34 -22.36
N GLU A 121 -2.61 2.64 -22.25
CA GLU A 121 -1.39 3.20 -21.70
C GLU A 121 -1.23 2.88 -20.20
N VAL A 122 -2.29 3.00 -19.39
CA VAL A 122 -2.23 2.69 -17.95
C VAL A 122 -2.00 1.19 -17.72
N ALA A 123 -2.64 0.34 -18.52
CA ALA A 123 -2.43 -1.11 -18.45
C ALA A 123 -0.99 -1.51 -18.82
N ARG A 124 -0.44 -0.92 -19.89
CA ARG A 124 0.95 -1.12 -20.32
C ARG A 124 1.95 -0.59 -19.29
N ASP A 125 1.71 0.60 -18.76
CA ASP A 125 2.54 1.18 -17.71
C ASP A 125 2.53 0.32 -16.46
N ARG A 126 1.35 -0.15 -16.02
CA ARG A 126 1.26 -1.09 -14.90
C ARG A 126 2.16 -2.31 -15.12
N GLN A 127 2.09 -2.95 -16.28
CA GLN A 127 2.96 -4.10 -16.61
C GLN A 127 4.45 -3.72 -16.57
N ARG A 128 4.82 -2.56 -17.10
CA ARG A 128 6.21 -2.06 -17.08
C ARG A 128 6.69 -1.75 -15.66
N LEU A 129 5.87 -1.14 -14.82
CA LEU A 129 6.19 -0.86 -13.42
C LEU A 129 6.33 -2.16 -12.61
N VAL A 130 5.46 -3.16 -12.83
CA VAL A 130 5.61 -4.50 -12.24
C VAL A 130 6.96 -5.11 -12.64
N ALA A 131 7.29 -5.11 -13.94
CA ALA A 131 8.54 -5.68 -14.44
C ALA A 131 9.77 -4.96 -13.86
N LEU A 132 9.75 -3.63 -13.80
CA LEU A 132 10.82 -2.81 -13.23
C LEU A 132 11.02 -3.13 -11.74
N LEU A 133 9.95 -3.09 -10.95
CA LEU A 133 10.02 -3.39 -9.51
C LEU A 133 10.46 -4.83 -9.27
N CYS A 134 9.99 -5.78 -10.07
CA CYS A 134 10.39 -7.18 -9.98
C CYS A 134 11.89 -7.35 -10.30
N ALA A 135 12.41 -6.69 -11.34
CA ALA A 135 13.83 -6.73 -11.66
C ALA A 135 14.71 -6.13 -10.55
N ARG A 136 14.26 -5.03 -9.92
CA ARG A 136 14.99 -4.43 -8.78
C ARG A 136 14.92 -5.30 -7.53
N LEU A 137 13.74 -5.77 -7.14
CA LEU A 137 13.52 -6.50 -5.89
C LEU A 137 13.97 -7.97 -5.98
N ALA A 138 13.43 -8.73 -6.94
CA ALA A 138 13.73 -10.15 -7.10
C ALA A 138 14.99 -10.45 -7.93
N GLY A 139 15.54 -9.45 -8.61
CA GLY A 139 16.85 -9.49 -9.26
C GLY A 139 17.94 -8.90 -8.38
N GLN A 140 18.07 -7.57 -8.37
CA GLN A 140 19.21 -6.88 -7.74
C GLN A 140 19.26 -7.04 -6.21
N HIS A 141 18.13 -6.90 -5.53
CA HIS A 141 18.06 -6.89 -4.06
C HIS A 141 17.57 -8.20 -3.45
N ARG A 142 17.57 -9.28 -4.24
CA ARG A 142 17.02 -10.58 -3.86
C ARG A 142 17.65 -11.15 -2.60
N ALA A 143 18.98 -11.15 -2.54
CA ALA A 143 19.73 -11.73 -1.43
C ALA A 143 19.36 -11.09 -0.08
N TRP A 144 19.21 -9.75 -0.07
CA TRP A 144 18.76 -9.04 1.11
C TRP A 144 17.33 -9.41 1.50
N LEU A 145 16.39 -9.44 0.54
CA LEU A 145 15.00 -9.81 0.82
C LEU A 145 14.91 -11.22 1.43
N GLN A 146 15.65 -12.17 0.87
CA GLN A 146 15.68 -13.55 1.39
C GLN A 146 16.33 -13.62 2.78
N ALA A 147 17.40 -12.86 3.04
CA ALA A 147 18.02 -12.77 4.36
C ALA A 147 17.08 -12.19 5.43
N GLN A 148 16.11 -11.37 5.03
CA GLN A 148 15.06 -10.83 5.91
C GLN A 148 13.85 -11.76 6.07
N GLY A 149 13.95 -13.04 5.68
CA GLY A 149 12.84 -14.00 5.72
C GLY A 149 11.88 -13.90 4.53
N GLY A 150 12.28 -13.22 3.45
CA GLY A 150 11.47 -13.04 2.25
C GLY A 150 10.16 -12.30 2.52
N TRP A 151 9.14 -12.60 1.72
CA TRP A 151 7.81 -12.01 1.88
C TRP A 151 7.09 -12.52 3.14
N ASP A 152 7.53 -13.61 3.74
CA ASP A 152 7.00 -14.10 5.01
C ASP A 152 7.49 -13.23 6.17
N GLY A 153 8.79 -12.91 6.22
CA GLY A 153 9.34 -11.94 7.17
C GLY A 153 8.74 -10.53 7.02
N PHE A 154 8.43 -10.13 5.78
CA PHE A 154 7.63 -8.92 5.53
C PHE A 154 6.24 -8.98 6.17
N CYS A 155 5.51 -10.09 5.96
CA CYS A 155 4.20 -10.28 6.57
C CYS A 155 4.27 -10.18 8.09
N ASP A 156 5.23 -10.85 8.73
CA ASP A 156 5.37 -10.84 10.20
C ASP A 156 5.62 -9.44 10.76
N LEU A 157 6.41 -8.62 10.04
CA LEU A 157 6.68 -7.24 10.44
C LEU A 157 5.42 -6.36 10.41
N PHE A 158 4.61 -6.47 9.36
CA PHE A 158 3.44 -5.59 9.14
C PHE A 158 2.12 -6.16 9.64
N ARG A 159 2.04 -7.46 9.93
CA ARG A 159 0.86 -8.14 10.47
C ARG A 159 0.73 -8.01 11.98
N LYS A 160 1.74 -7.49 12.70
CA LYS A 160 1.67 -7.34 14.17
C LYS A 160 0.28 -6.81 14.57
N PRO A 161 -0.57 -7.64 15.22
CA PRO A 161 -1.91 -7.22 15.58
C PRO A 161 -1.81 -5.99 16.46
N LEU A 162 -2.85 -5.15 16.45
CA LEU A 162 -3.02 -4.03 17.37
C LEU A 162 -2.44 -4.43 18.74
N PRO A 163 -1.52 -3.63 19.32
CA PRO A 163 -0.78 -4.04 20.50
C PRO A 163 -1.77 -4.57 21.53
N LEU A 164 -1.49 -5.70 22.18
CA LEU A 164 -2.36 -6.36 23.16
C LEU A 164 -3.02 -5.38 24.14
N ALA A 165 -2.36 -4.24 24.41
CA ALA A 165 -2.90 -3.10 25.14
C ALA A 165 -4.22 -2.51 24.60
N VAL A 166 -4.43 -2.44 23.29
CA VAL A 166 -5.66 -1.95 22.65
C VAL A 166 -6.79 -2.95 22.84
N TRP A 167 -6.52 -4.25 22.63
CA TRP A 167 -7.48 -5.32 22.93
C TRP A 167 -7.84 -5.35 24.41
N ARG A 168 -6.85 -5.16 25.30
CA ARG A 168 -7.08 -5.06 26.74
C ARG A 168 -7.96 -3.87 27.10
N ARG A 169 -7.75 -2.70 26.48
CA ARG A 169 -8.60 -1.51 26.69
C ARG A 169 -10.03 -1.74 26.18
N LEU A 170 -10.19 -2.33 25.01
CA LEU A 170 -11.51 -2.65 24.44
C LEU A 170 -12.26 -3.67 25.30
N LEU A 171 -11.61 -4.73 25.75
CA LEU A 171 -12.20 -5.71 26.67
C LEU A 171 -12.61 -5.08 28.01
N VAL A 172 -11.75 -4.24 28.59
CA VAL A 172 -12.05 -3.53 29.84
C VAL A 172 -13.23 -2.58 29.65
N GLN A 173 -13.30 -1.84 28.54
CA GLN A 173 -14.43 -0.96 28.23
C GLN A 173 -15.74 -1.74 28.08
N VAL A 174 -15.73 -2.87 27.36
CA VAL A 174 -16.92 -3.72 27.19
C VAL A 174 -17.38 -4.26 28.54
N LEU A 175 -16.47 -4.81 29.35
CA LEU A 175 -16.79 -5.32 30.68
C LEU A 175 -17.38 -4.21 31.59
N LEU A 176 -16.75 -3.04 31.65
CA LEU A 176 -17.26 -1.89 32.42
C LEU A 176 -18.65 -1.44 31.95
N SER A 177 -18.88 -1.41 30.63
CA SER A 177 -20.19 -1.05 30.07
C SER A 177 -21.28 -2.07 30.44
N CYS A 178 -20.96 -3.36 30.43
CA CYS A 178 -21.86 -4.43 30.86
C CYS A 178 -22.17 -4.33 32.36
N PHE A 179 -21.15 -4.08 33.20
CA PHE A 179 -21.36 -3.90 34.64
C PHE A 179 -22.27 -2.71 34.94
N LEU A 180 -22.02 -1.56 34.30
CA LEU A 180 -22.85 -0.36 34.47
C LEU A 180 -24.30 -0.62 34.02
N ALA A 181 -24.50 -1.22 32.85
CA ALA A 181 -25.84 -1.58 32.38
C ALA A 181 -26.57 -2.51 33.37
N THR A 182 -25.87 -3.49 33.93
CA THR A 182 -26.45 -4.44 34.90
C THR A 182 -26.82 -3.74 36.21
N THR A 183 -25.99 -2.84 36.72
CA THR A 183 -26.31 -2.05 37.93
C THR A 183 -27.52 -1.15 37.70
N VAL A 184 -27.61 -0.47 36.56
CA VAL A 184 -28.76 0.39 36.22
C VAL A 184 -30.05 -0.43 36.14
N ILE A 185 -30.01 -1.59 35.47
CA ILE A 185 -31.17 -2.50 35.39
C ILE A 185 -31.57 -2.97 36.79
N TYR A 186 -30.61 -3.39 37.61
CA TYR A 186 -30.86 -3.86 38.97
C TYR A 186 -31.53 -2.80 39.86
N PHE A 187 -31.01 -1.56 39.84
CA PHE A 187 -31.59 -0.45 40.58
C PHE A 187 -32.99 -0.10 40.07
N TRP A 188 -33.21 -0.11 38.75
CA TRP A 188 -34.51 0.14 38.15
C TRP A 188 -35.55 -0.91 38.57
N THR A 189 -35.19 -2.20 38.58
CA THR A 189 -36.08 -3.30 38.97
C THR A 189 -36.36 -3.37 40.48
N ARG A 190 -35.59 -2.67 41.31
CA ARG A 190 -35.72 -2.69 42.77
C ARG A 190 -36.39 -1.44 43.35
N LEU A 191 -36.43 -0.34 42.58
CA LEU A 191 -37.07 0.93 42.94
C LEU A 191 -38.50 1.07 42.39
N LEU A 192 -38.91 0.18 41.50
CA LEU A 192 -40.29 -0.06 41.06
C LEU A 192 -40.90 -1.23 41.83
#